data_AF-A0A0B1TFR3-F1
#
_entry.id   AF-A0A0B1TFR3-F1
#
_cell.length_a   1.000
_cell.length_b   1.000
_cell.length_c   1.000
_cell.angle_alpha   90.00
_cell.angle_beta   90.00
_cell.angle_gamma   90.00
#
_symmetry.space_group_name_H-M   'P 1'
#
loop_
_entity.id
_entity.type
_entity.pdbx_description
1 polymer ?
#
loop_
_entity_poly.entity_id
_entity_poly.type
_entity_poly.pdbx_seq_one_letter_code
_entity_poly.pdbx_strand_id
1 'polypeptide(L)'
;MSSSRQQVLLLIAFFCLSSVTAQFTYQPCAARTVGNKRIVCVCNATYCDNIEPVGELRPGQAVLYYSNEAGRRLEKSNLRQTANRPDGSLLLTLNLSTTYQKMLGFGGAFTDSTGINLQTLPKSMQDNILEGYYGDTGRHINFLASPNNGYCSYLGLQYTFGRVPMASTDFSTHEYSYADVPGDFGLANFSLTVEDYQYKVF
;
A
#
# COMPACT_ATOMS: atom_id res chain seq x y z
N MET A 1 65.13 -29.24 28.35
CA MET A 1 63.98 -29.63 27.50
C MET A 1 62.70 -29.33 28.23
N SER A 2 61.95 -28.33 27.78
CA SER A 2 60.48 -28.20 27.82
C SER A 2 60.11 -26.71 27.86
N SER A 3 59.67 -26.24 26.71
CA SER A 3 59.16 -24.91 26.43
C SER A 3 57.72 -24.84 26.94
N SER A 4 57.45 -23.98 27.93
CA SER A 4 56.08 -23.72 28.38
C SER A 4 55.53 -22.54 27.58
N ARG A 5 54.74 -22.86 26.55
CA ARG A 5 53.97 -21.91 25.75
C ARG A 5 52.89 -21.28 26.62
N GLN A 6 53.01 -19.98 26.93
CA GLN A 6 51.89 -19.18 27.43
C GLN A 6 50.83 -19.10 26.34
N GLN A 7 49.68 -19.73 26.58
CA GLN A 7 48.51 -19.64 25.72
C GLN A 7 47.86 -18.26 25.90
N VAL A 8 47.92 -17.44 24.87
CA VAL A 8 47.16 -16.18 24.80
C VAL A 8 45.69 -16.55 24.59
N LEU A 9 44.89 -16.41 25.64
CA LEU A 9 43.43 -16.55 25.57
C LEU A 9 42.87 -15.32 24.84
N LEU A 10 42.55 -15.46 23.54
CA LEU A 10 41.79 -14.46 22.79
C LEU A 10 40.33 -14.50 23.26
N LEU A 11 39.95 -13.55 24.12
CA LEU A 11 38.54 -13.23 24.41
C LEU A 11 37.93 -12.60 23.16
N ILE A 12 37.30 -13.41 22.31
CA ILE A 12 36.43 -12.91 21.24
C ILE A 12 35.19 -12.34 21.94
N ALA A 13 35.16 -11.01 22.10
CA ALA A 13 33.95 -10.30 22.45
C ALA A 13 32.95 -10.51 21.31
N PHE A 14 32.00 -11.42 21.53
CA PHE A 14 30.84 -11.61 20.67
C PHE A 14 29.99 -10.34 20.81
N PHE A 15 30.34 -9.31 20.04
CA PHE A 15 29.47 -8.14 19.86
C PHE A 15 28.20 -8.69 19.23
N CYS A 16 27.19 -8.87 20.07
CA CYS A 16 25.85 -9.23 19.65
C CYS A 16 25.45 -8.17 18.63
N LEU A 17 25.45 -8.53 17.34
CA LEU A 17 24.75 -7.76 16.33
C LEU A 17 23.29 -7.79 16.78
N SER A 18 22.89 -6.80 17.58
CA SER A 18 21.50 -6.47 17.78
C SER A 18 20.99 -6.09 16.40
N SER A 19 20.32 -7.05 15.75
CA SER A 19 19.43 -6.77 14.64
C SER A 19 18.50 -5.67 15.12
N VAL A 20 18.71 -4.46 14.62
CA VAL A 20 17.73 -3.38 14.75
C VAL A 20 16.53 -3.87 13.96
N THR A 21 15.60 -4.53 14.62
CA THR A 21 14.30 -4.82 14.05
C THR A 21 13.65 -3.46 13.85
N ALA A 22 13.44 -3.07 12.59
CA ALA A 22 12.70 -1.86 12.27
C ALA A 22 11.32 -1.97 12.94
N GLN A 23 11.11 -1.17 13.98
CA GLN A 23 9.87 -1.18 14.74
C GLN A 23 8.82 -0.42 13.92
N PHE A 24 7.72 -1.10 13.57
CA PHE A 24 6.59 -0.45 12.91
C PHE A 24 6.08 0.70 13.80
N THR A 25 5.94 1.88 13.20
CA THR A 25 5.43 3.07 13.89
C THR A 25 4.10 3.47 13.25
N TYR A 26 3.01 3.34 14.01
CA TYR A 26 1.69 3.77 13.57
C TYR A 26 1.63 5.29 13.43
N GLN A 27 1.13 5.77 12.30
CA GLN A 27 0.89 7.18 12.00
C GLN A 27 -0.63 7.38 11.80
N PRO A 28 -1.32 8.08 12.71
CA PRO A 28 -2.75 8.28 12.61
C PRO A 28 -3.13 9.25 11.47
N CYS A 29 -4.40 9.24 11.07
CA CYS A 29 -4.91 10.24 10.12
C CYS A 29 -4.68 11.69 10.60
N ALA A 30 -3.94 12.48 9.82
CA ALA A 30 -3.91 13.95 9.98
C ALA A 30 -5.22 14.55 9.45
N ALA A 31 -6.27 14.47 10.27
CA ALA A 31 -7.63 14.82 9.89
C ALA A 31 -7.79 16.31 9.56
N ARG A 32 -8.39 16.60 8.40
CA ARG A 32 -8.85 17.94 8.01
C ARG A 32 -10.29 17.90 7.55
N THR A 33 -11.09 18.84 8.03
CA THR A 33 -12.50 18.99 7.60
C THR A 33 -12.56 19.70 6.25
N VAL A 34 -13.36 19.19 5.32
CA VAL A 34 -13.59 19.75 3.98
C VAL A 34 -15.10 19.85 3.75
N GLY A 35 -15.60 21.07 3.47
CA GLY A 35 -17.03 21.34 3.28
C GLY A 35 -17.86 21.00 4.53
N ASN A 36 -19.07 20.47 4.32
CA ASN A 36 -20.00 20.13 5.40
C ASN A 36 -19.67 18.76 6.01
N LYS A 37 -18.85 18.76 7.08
CA LYS A 37 -18.55 17.60 7.96
C LYS A 37 -17.81 16.41 7.33
N ARG A 38 -17.20 16.56 6.14
CA ARG A 38 -16.36 15.50 5.57
C ARG A 38 -14.93 15.63 6.09
N ILE A 39 -14.29 14.51 6.41
CA ILE A 39 -12.92 14.47 6.91
C ILE A 39 -12.03 13.76 5.90
N VAL A 40 -10.91 14.38 5.54
CA VAL A 40 -9.81 13.78 4.77
C VAL A 40 -8.58 13.61 5.65
N CYS A 41 -7.71 12.66 5.31
CA CYS A 41 -6.38 12.54 5.91
C CYS A 41 -5.39 13.28 5.02
N VAL A 42 -4.70 14.26 5.59
CA VAL A 42 -3.79 15.12 4.85
C VAL A 42 -2.40 14.47 4.81
N CYS A 43 -1.94 14.17 3.61
CA CYS A 43 -0.57 13.75 3.36
C CYS A 43 0.24 14.88 2.71
N ASN A 44 1.52 14.96 3.07
CA ASN A 44 2.51 15.89 2.53
C ASN A 44 3.89 15.21 2.49
N ALA A 45 4.91 15.92 1.98
CA ALA A 45 6.22 15.35 1.71
C ALA A 45 6.93 14.72 2.94
N THR A 46 6.52 15.06 4.16
CA THR A 46 7.11 14.57 5.40
C THR A 46 6.15 13.73 6.24
N TYR A 47 4.88 13.60 5.83
CA TYR A 47 3.86 12.93 6.63
C TYR A 47 2.75 12.32 5.77
N CYS A 48 2.40 11.07 6.05
CA CYS A 48 1.15 10.47 5.60
C CYS A 48 0.71 9.46 6.66
N ASP A 49 -0.59 9.21 6.81
CA ASP A 49 -1.08 8.18 7.71
C ASP A 49 -0.80 6.77 7.18
N ASN A 50 -0.76 5.78 8.07
CA ASN A 50 -0.50 4.40 7.71
C ASN A 50 -1.46 3.44 8.42
N ILE A 51 -1.48 2.19 7.96
CA ILE A 51 -2.36 1.16 8.49
C ILE A 51 -1.54 0.23 9.37
N GLU A 52 -1.99 0.02 10.61
CA GLU A 52 -1.33 -0.95 11.49
C GLU A 52 -1.51 -2.38 10.93
N PRO A 53 -0.43 -3.18 10.79
CA PRO A 53 -0.52 -4.56 10.31
C PRO A 53 -1.45 -5.41 11.16
N VAL A 54 -2.07 -6.43 10.56
CA VAL A 54 -2.85 -7.44 11.31
C VAL A 54 -1.96 -8.12 12.35
N GLY A 55 -0.72 -8.46 11.99
CA GLY A 55 0.18 -9.27 12.80
C GLY A 55 -0.20 -10.75 12.78
N GLU A 56 0.45 -11.55 13.63
CA GLU A 56 0.13 -12.97 13.77
C GLU A 56 -1.13 -13.18 14.62
N LEU A 57 -2.07 -13.98 14.12
CA LEU A 57 -3.28 -14.36 14.84
C LEU A 57 -3.25 -15.84 15.24
N ARG A 58 -3.55 -16.11 16.51
CA ARG A 58 -3.75 -17.46 17.03
C ARG A 58 -5.21 -17.90 16.80
N PRO A 59 -5.50 -19.22 16.79
CA PRO A 59 -6.88 -19.71 16.76
C PRO A 59 -7.74 -19.05 17.86
N GLY A 60 -8.93 -18.59 17.50
CA GLY A 60 -9.82 -17.87 18.41
C GLY A 60 -9.55 -16.36 18.53
N GLN A 61 -8.60 -15.80 17.77
CA GLN A 61 -8.36 -14.37 17.70
C GLN A 61 -8.92 -13.78 16.41
N ALA A 62 -9.34 -12.52 16.50
CA ALA A 62 -9.76 -11.73 15.35
C ALA A 62 -9.40 -10.26 15.57
N VAL A 63 -9.20 -9.54 14.46
CA VAL A 63 -8.91 -8.10 14.43
C VAL A 63 -10.07 -7.37 13.76
N LEU A 64 -10.42 -6.22 14.30
CA LEU A 64 -11.37 -5.28 13.72
C LEU A 64 -10.62 -4.04 13.25
N TYR A 65 -10.81 -3.69 11.98
CA TYR A 65 -10.52 -2.35 11.46
C TYR A 65 -11.82 -1.58 11.36
N TYR A 66 -11.86 -0.37 11.92
CA TYR A 66 -13.08 0.42 11.98
C TYR A 66 -12.88 1.84 11.42
N SER A 67 -13.83 2.27 10.60
CA SER A 67 -13.90 3.62 10.02
C SER A 67 -15.31 4.19 10.21
N ASN A 68 -15.43 5.49 10.45
CA ASN A 68 -16.73 6.15 10.58
C ASN A 68 -16.71 7.63 10.15
N GLU A 69 -17.90 8.23 10.09
CA GLU A 69 -18.07 9.65 9.73
C GLU A 69 -17.41 10.60 10.75
N ALA A 70 -17.36 10.21 12.03
CA ALA A 70 -16.72 11.00 13.09
C ALA A 70 -15.19 11.12 12.96
N GLY A 71 -14.57 10.41 12.01
CA GLY A 71 -13.15 10.58 11.67
C GLY A 71 -12.26 9.39 11.98
N ARG A 72 -12.80 8.25 12.43
CA ARG A 72 -12.01 7.02 12.56
C ARG A 72 -11.64 6.49 11.18
N ARG A 73 -10.40 6.03 11.01
CA ARG A 73 -9.80 5.64 9.73
C ARG A 73 -8.97 4.38 9.92
N LEU A 74 -9.55 3.24 9.54
CA LEU A 74 -8.95 1.91 9.69
C LEU A 74 -8.31 1.73 11.08
N GLU A 75 -9.02 2.17 12.12
CA GLU A 75 -8.56 2.05 13.49
C GLU A 75 -8.60 0.58 13.89
N LYS A 76 -7.43 0.03 14.24
CA LYS A 76 -7.28 -1.38 14.58
C LYS A 76 -7.65 -1.63 16.03
N SER A 77 -8.35 -2.73 16.27
CA SER A 77 -8.60 -3.27 17.62
C SER A 77 -8.67 -4.78 17.60
N ASN A 78 -8.35 -5.44 18.71
CA ASN A 78 -8.50 -6.88 18.85
C ASN A 78 -9.91 -7.22 19.33
N LEU A 79 -10.59 -8.12 18.63
CA LEU A 79 -11.88 -8.64 19.05
C LEU A 79 -11.66 -9.71 20.11
N ARG A 80 -12.36 -9.55 21.23
CA ARG A 80 -12.43 -10.55 22.29
C ARG A 80 -13.64 -11.43 22.05
N GLN A 81 -13.40 -12.73 21.86
CA GLN A 81 -14.49 -13.69 21.78
C GLN A 81 -15.16 -13.83 23.16
N THR A 82 -16.48 -13.74 23.21
CA THR A 82 -17.27 -14.04 24.40
C THR A 82 -17.96 -15.38 24.21
N ALA A 83 -17.90 -16.25 25.22
CA ALA A 83 -18.55 -17.56 25.16
C ALA A 83 -20.08 -17.48 25.05
N ASN A 84 -20.66 -16.38 25.57
CA ASN A 84 -22.10 -16.17 25.59
C ASN A 84 -22.48 -15.00 24.69
N ARG A 85 -23.58 -15.17 23.97
CA ARG A 85 -24.21 -14.14 23.16
C ARG A 85 -25.27 -13.40 24.00
N PRO A 86 -25.30 -12.06 24.03
CA PRO A 86 -26.39 -11.30 24.67
C PRO A 86 -27.75 -11.60 24.03
N ASP A 87 -28.80 -11.65 24.85
CA ASP A 87 -30.18 -11.80 24.36
C ASP A 87 -30.59 -10.62 23.47
N GLY A 88 -31.33 -10.91 22.40
CA GLY A 88 -31.78 -9.92 21.42
C GLY A 88 -30.71 -9.41 20.44
N SER A 89 -29.47 -9.92 20.48
CA SER A 89 -28.43 -9.52 19.53
C SER A 89 -28.55 -10.21 18.17
N LEU A 90 -28.16 -9.49 17.11
CA LEU A 90 -28.06 -10.01 15.75
C LEU A 90 -26.96 -11.08 15.67
N LEU A 91 -27.30 -12.27 15.17
CA LEU A 91 -26.35 -13.34 14.92
C LEU A 91 -26.14 -13.52 13.42
N LEU A 92 -24.90 -13.32 12.99
CA LEU A 92 -24.44 -13.61 11.64
C LEU A 92 -23.64 -14.90 11.67
N THR A 93 -24.08 -15.92 10.93
CA THR A 93 -23.43 -17.24 10.90
C THR A 93 -22.81 -17.49 9.53
N LEU A 94 -21.54 -17.87 9.51
CA LEU A 94 -20.80 -18.22 8.31
C LEU A 94 -20.93 -19.72 8.04
N ASN A 95 -21.48 -20.11 6.89
CA ASN A 95 -21.49 -21.50 6.45
C ASN A 95 -20.31 -21.77 5.50
N LEU A 96 -19.28 -22.46 5.99
CA LEU A 96 -18.06 -22.73 5.22
C LEU A 96 -18.25 -23.79 4.12
N SER A 97 -19.35 -24.54 4.13
CA SER A 97 -19.66 -25.53 3.07
C SER A 97 -20.30 -24.89 1.83
N THR A 98 -20.81 -23.65 1.95
CA THR A 98 -21.38 -22.91 0.83
C THR A 98 -20.31 -21.96 0.29
N THR A 99 -19.85 -22.23 -0.94
CA THR A 99 -18.87 -21.37 -1.61
C THR A 99 -19.53 -20.60 -2.77
N TYR A 100 -18.90 -19.48 -3.12
CA TYR A 100 -19.33 -18.62 -4.23
C TYR A 100 -18.13 -18.36 -5.17
N GLN A 101 -18.06 -17.19 -5.80
CA GLN A 101 -16.96 -16.83 -6.68
C GLN A 101 -15.62 -16.71 -5.95
N LYS A 102 -14.54 -16.97 -6.68
CA LYS A 102 -13.19 -16.61 -6.24
C LYS A 102 -12.97 -15.11 -6.42
N MET A 103 -12.49 -14.44 -5.37
CA MET A 103 -12.08 -13.04 -5.46
C MET A 103 -10.69 -12.97 -6.12
N LEU A 104 -10.59 -12.23 -7.23
CA LEU A 104 -9.30 -12.02 -7.90
C LEU A 104 -8.48 -10.93 -7.21
N GLY A 105 -9.13 -9.83 -6.82
CA GLY A 105 -8.47 -8.73 -6.15
C GLY A 105 -9.27 -7.43 -6.18
N PHE A 106 -8.62 -6.36 -5.74
CA PHE A 106 -9.17 -5.01 -5.67
C PHE A 106 -8.11 -4.01 -6.15
N GLY A 107 -8.55 -2.88 -6.70
CA GLY A 107 -7.65 -2.00 -7.43
C GLY A 107 -8.25 -0.66 -7.84
N GLY A 108 -7.46 0.12 -8.56
CA GLY A 108 -7.84 1.40 -9.16
C GLY A 108 -7.59 1.43 -10.66
N ALA A 109 -7.74 2.62 -11.26
CA ALA A 109 -7.44 2.87 -12.66
C ALA A 109 -6.28 3.86 -12.84
N PHE A 110 -5.34 3.50 -13.70
CA PHE A 110 -4.22 4.35 -14.12
C PHE A 110 -4.63 5.10 -15.40
N THR A 111 -5.53 6.06 -15.25
CA THR A 111 -5.93 6.98 -16.34
C THR A 111 -4.89 8.07 -16.54
N ASP A 112 -4.95 8.79 -17.66
CA ASP A 112 -4.05 9.93 -17.90
C ASP A 112 -4.18 10.96 -16.78
N SER A 113 -5.43 11.28 -16.37
CA SER A 113 -5.66 12.16 -15.21
C SER A 113 -4.98 11.67 -13.94
N THR A 114 -4.96 10.36 -13.64
CA THR A 114 -4.26 9.81 -12.47
C THR A 114 -2.76 10.12 -12.57
N GLY A 115 -2.13 9.81 -13.70
CA GLY A 115 -0.69 10.02 -13.88
C GLY A 115 -0.31 11.50 -13.95
N ILE A 116 -1.11 12.35 -14.60
CA ILE A 116 -0.91 13.80 -14.62
C ILE A 116 -0.95 14.37 -13.21
N ASN A 117 -2.00 14.06 -12.43
CA ASN A 117 -2.11 14.55 -11.05
C ASN A 117 -0.96 14.06 -10.18
N LEU A 118 -0.55 12.79 -10.32
CA LEU A 118 0.58 12.24 -9.58
C LEU A 118 1.88 12.96 -9.93
N GLN A 119 2.15 13.21 -11.22
CA GLN A 119 3.35 13.91 -11.67
C GLN A 119 3.45 15.36 -11.20
N THR A 120 2.33 16.02 -10.86
CA THR A 120 2.37 17.37 -10.27
C THR A 120 3.01 17.41 -8.88
N LEU A 121 3.17 16.26 -8.23
CA LEU A 121 3.70 16.16 -6.86
C LEU A 121 5.21 15.87 -6.86
N PRO A 122 5.94 16.26 -5.79
CA PRO A 122 7.32 15.85 -5.58
C PRO A 122 7.45 14.31 -5.57
N LYS A 123 8.58 13.78 -6.02
CA LYS A 123 8.78 12.34 -6.16
C LYS A 123 8.48 11.53 -4.88
N SER A 124 8.92 12.02 -3.72
CA SER A 124 8.62 11.38 -2.42
C SER A 124 7.12 11.26 -2.13
N MET A 125 6.32 12.23 -2.58
CA MET A 125 4.87 12.19 -2.45
C MET A 125 4.23 11.21 -3.41
N GLN A 126 4.76 11.11 -4.63
CA GLN A 126 4.30 10.10 -5.59
C GLN A 126 4.52 8.70 -5.02
N ASP A 127 5.71 8.45 -4.47
CA ASP A 127 6.08 7.17 -3.88
C ASP A 127 5.20 6.86 -2.65
N ASN A 128 4.96 7.84 -1.77
CA ASN A 128 4.06 7.67 -0.62
C ASN A 128 2.61 7.33 -1.05
N ILE A 129 2.10 7.95 -2.11
CA ILE A 129 0.75 7.66 -2.62
C ILE A 129 0.68 6.24 -3.20
N LEU A 130 1.67 5.86 -3.99
CA LEU A 130 1.75 4.51 -4.57
C LEU A 130 1.88 3.45 -3.48
N GLU A 131 2.73 3.69 -2.47
CA GLU A 131 2.87 2.82 -1.30
C GLU A 131 1.56 2.76 -0.50
N GLY A 132 0.85 3.88 -0.33
CA GLY A 132 -0.45 3.91 0.34
C GLY A 132 -1.51 3.02 -0.32
N TYR A 133 -1.49 2.88 -1.65
CA TYR A 133 -2.41 2.00 -2.38
C TYR A 133 -1.90 0.56 -2.52
N TYR A 134 -0.64 0.39 -2.94
CA TYR A 134 -0.08 -0.89 -3.40
C TYR A 134 1.01 -1.47 -2.47
N GLY A 135 1.44 -0.73 -1.45
CA GLY A 135 2.49 -1.12 -0.52
C GLY A 135 2.15 -2.40 0.25
N ASP A 136 3.15 -3.27 0.39
CA ASP A 136 3.08 -4.58 1.05
C ASP A 136 4.15 -4.65 2.16
N THR A 137 3.80 -5.29 3.28
CA THR A 137 4.71 -5.72 4.36
C THR A 137 5.99 -6.42 3.91
N GLY A 138 5.99 -7.08 2.74
CA GLY A 138 7.10 -7.95 2.30
C GLY A 138 7.62 -7.68 0.89
N ARG A 139 6.97 -6.80 0.12
CA ARG A 139 7.44 -6.39 -1.21
C ARG A 139 7.63 -4.90 -1.22
N HIS A 140 8.88 -4.49 -1.04
CA HIS A 140 9.34 -3.27 -1.65
C HIS A 140 8.86 -3.27 -3.10
N ILE A 141 7.96 -2.35 -3.46
CA ILE A 141 7.84 -1.93 -4.86
C ILE A 141 9.14 -1.16 -5.14
N ASN A 142 10.21 -1.93 -5.35
CA ASN A 142 11.48 -1.44 -5.82
C ASN A 142 11.27 -1.05 -7.28
N PHE A 143 10.80 0.17 -7.51
CA PHE A 143 11.26 0.91 -8.66
C PHE A 143 12.16 2.08 -8.29
N LEU A 144 12.04 2.67 -7.09
CA LEU A 144 12.98 3.69 -6.63
C LEU A 144 13.21 3.62 -5.11
N ALA A 145 14.12 2.74 -4.70
CA ALA A 145 14.76 2.87 -3.39
C ALA A 145 15.55 4.18 -3.38
N SER A 146 15.02 5.21 -2.70
CA SER A 146 15.79 6.41 -2.39
C SER A 146 16.84 6.05 -1.34
N PRO A 147 18.14 6.15 -1.63
CA PRO A 147 19.21 5.71 -0.73
C PRO A 147 19.36 6.58 0.52
N ASN A 148 18.62 7.70 0.62
CA ASN A 148 18.89 8.75 1.60
C ASN A 148 17.72 9.07 2.55
N ASN A 149 16.60 8.34 2.49
CA ASN A 149 15.48 8.55 3.41
C ASN A 149 15.13 7.23 4.10
N GLY A 150 15.22 7.22 5.43
CA GLY A 150 15.10 6.01 6.25
C GLY A 150 13.87 5.17 5.92
N TYR A 151 14.11 3.87 5.80
CA TYR A 151 13.14 2.78 5.67
C TYR A 151 11.88 3.03 6.53
N CYS A 152 10.78 3.43 5.89
CA CYS A 152 9.46 3.25 6.45
C CYS A 152 8.71 2.35 5.48
N SER A 153 8.75 1.03 5.75
CA SER A 153 7.83 0.09 5.13
C SER A 153 6.45 0.40 5.69
N TYR A 154 5.70 1.21 4.94
CA TYR A 154 4.33 1.54 5.26
C TYR A 154 3.44 0.43 4.70
N LEU A 155 2.53 -0.09 5.51
CA LEU A 155 1.46 -0.92 4.99
C LEU A 155 0.40 -0.04 4.34
N GLY A 156 0.30 -0.16 3.02
CA GLY A 156 -0.79 0.40 2.25
C GLY A 156 -2.05 -0.46 2.29
N LEU A 157 -2.99 -0.13 1.40
CA LEU A 157 -4.25 -0.85 1.19
C LEU A 157 -4.09 -2.19 0.46
N GLN A 158 -2.87 -2.50 -0.01
CA GLN A 158 -2.53 -3.74 -0.72
C GLN A 158 -3.42 -4.00 -1.94
N TYR A 159 -3.61 -2.97 -2.77
CA TYR A 159 -4.24 -3.14 -4.07
C TYR A 159 -3.47 -4.18 -4.89
N THR A 160 -4.19 -5.07 -5.56
CA THR A 160 -3.64 -6.16 -6.37
C THR A 160 -3.99 -6.04 -7.84
N PHE A 161 -4.89 -5.11 -8.19
CA PHE A 161 -5.32 -4.84 -9.56
C PHE A 161 -5.08 -3.38 -9.95
N GLY A 162 -4.88 -3.17 -11.25
CA GLY A 162 -4.83 -1.87 -11.89
C GLY A 162 -5.45 -1.94 -13.26
N ARG A 163 -6.42 -1.07 -13.55
CA ARG A 163 -6.99 -0.92 -14.89
C ARG A 163 -6.24 0.16 -15.66
N VAL A 164 -5.63 -0.19 -16.77
CA VAL A 164 -4.95 0.77 -17.66
C VAL A 164 -5.82 0.95 -18.91
N PRO A 165 -6.37 2.15 -19.17
CA PRO A 165 -7.06 2.43 -20.43
C PRO A 165 -6.10 2.28 -21.63
N MET A 166 -6.62 1.80 -22.75
CA MET A 166 -5.91 1.81 -24.03
C MET A 166 -6.28 3.11 -24.75
N ALA A 167 -5.30 3.99 -24.92
CA ALA A 167 -5.43 5.36 -25.38
C ALA A 167 -6.34 6.23 -24.48
N SER A 168 -6.99 7.25 -25.06
CA SER A 168 -7.78 8.23 -24.30
C SER A 168 -9.06 7.67 -23.69
N THR A 169 -9.50 8.32 -22.61
CA THR A 169 -10.89 8.26 -22.12
C THR A 169 -11.40 9.66 -21.83
N ASP A 170 -12.62 9.78 -21.30
CA ASP A 170 -13.14 11.00 -20.67
C ASP A 170 -12.25 11.57 -19.53
N PHE A 171 -11.33 10.79 -18.96
CA PHE A 171 -10.31 11.21 -18.00
C PHE A 171 -8.95 11.51 -18.66
N SER A 172 -8.97 11.85 -19.95
CA SER A 172 -7.84 12.38 -20.72
C SER A 172 -8.04 13.87 -20.99
N THR A 173 -6.96 14.58 -21.29
CA THR A 173 -7.04 16.03 -21.60
C THR A 173 -7.54 16.30 -23.02
N HIS A 174 -7.49 15.30 -23.88
CA HIS A 174 -7.98 15.32 -25.26
C HIS A 174 -8.26 13.89 -25.74
N GLU A 175 -8.98 13.79 -26.85
CA GLU A 175 -9.25 12.53 -27.53
C GLU A 175 -8.05 12.13 -28.40
N TYR A 176 -7.62 10.87 -28.29
CA TYR A 176 -6.58 10.27 -29.12
C TYR A 176 -6.74 8.74 -29.13
N SER A 177 -6.23 8.10 -30.19
CA SER A 177 -6.04 6.66 -30.27
C SER A 177 -4.60 6.31 -30.63
N TYR A 178 -4.25 5.03 -30.61
CA TYR A 178 -2.94 4.56 -31.05
C TYR A 178 -2.79 4.49 -32.58
N ALA A 179 -3.87 4.70 -33.34
CA ALA A 179 -3.89 4.54 -34.80
C ALA A 179 -4.84 5.56 -35.45
N ASP A 180 -4.59 6.86 -35.25
CA ASP A 180 -5.45 7.94 -35.75
C ASP A 180 -5.27 8.27 -37.25
N VAL A 181 -4.39 7.56 -37.98
CA VAL A 181 -4.17 7.76 -39.42
C VAL A 181 -5.33 7.16 -40.23
N PRO A 182 -6.13 7.97 -40.98
CA PRO A 182 -7.27 7.46 -41.73
C PRO A 182 -6.86 6.43 -42.80
N GLY A 183 -7.55 5.29 -42.84
CA GLY A 183 -7.30 4.21 -43.80
C GLY A 183 -6.15 3.27 -43.44
N ASP A 184 -5.53 3.40 -42.26
CA ASP A 184 -4.44 2.54 -41.81
C ASP A 184 -4.95 1.19 -41.24
N PHE A 185 -5.64 0.40 -42.07
CA PHE A 185 -6.11 -0.93 -41.71
C PHE A 185 -4.96 -1.92 -41.42
N GLY A 186 -3.75 -1.60 -41.87
CA GLY A 186 -2.54 -2.38 -41.63
C GLY A 186 -1.83 -2.05 -40.31
N LEU A 187 -2.28 -1.02 -39.57
CA LEU A 187 -1.64 -0.53 -38.36
C LEU A 187 -0.16 -0.13 -38.54
N ALA A 188 0.21 0.34 -39.74
CA ALA A 188 1.58 0.72 -40.06
C ALA A 188 2.09 1.91 -39.24
N ASN A 189 1.17 2.75 -38.76
CA ASN A 189 1.45 3.93 -37.93
C ASN A 189 0.98 3.74 -36.48
N PHE A 190 0.70 2.50 -36.05
CA PHE A 190 0.33 2.25 -34.67
C PHE A 190 1.46 2.68 -33.72
N SER A 191 1.17 3.54 -32.77
CA SER A 191 2.14 4.00 -31.79
C SER A 191 1.49 4.36 -30.46
N LEU A 192 2.23 4.14 -29.37
CA LEU A 192 1.86 4.70 -28.08
C LEU A 192 2.11 6.21 -28.09
N THR A 193 1.38 6.91 -27.23
CA THR A 193 1.42 8.37 -27.14
C THR A 193 2.23 8.82 -25.93
N VAL A 194 2.50 10.13 -25.84
CA VAL A 194 3.26 10.71 -24.72
C VAL A 194 2.61 10.40 -23.38
N GLU A 195 1.28 10.30 -23.34
CA GLU A 195 0.50 9.94 -22.16
C GLU A 195 0.85 8.55 -21.63
N ASP A 196 1.06 7.57 -22.51
CA ASP A 196 1.42 6.23 -22.09
C ASP A 196 2.82 6.20 -21.49
N TYR A 197 3.78 6.85 -22.16
CA TYR A 197 5.18 6.86 -21.73
C TYR A 197 5.44 7.70 -20.49
N GLN A 198 4.70 8.79 -20.31
CA GLN A 198 4.91 9.68 -19.17
C GLN A 198 4.00 9.30 -17.99
N TYR A 199 2.72 9.05 -18.22
CA TYR A 199 1.73 9.02 -17.14
C TYR A 199 1.31 7.62 -16.71
N LYS A 200 1.51 6.58 -17.52
CA LYS A 200 0.93 5.24 -17.28
C LYS A 200 1.95 4.13 -17.13
N VAL A 201 3.02 4.15 -17.92
CA VAL A 201 4.11 3.17 -17.85
C VAL A 201 5.15 3.67 -16.86
N PHE A 202 5.24 3.02 -15.70
CA PHE A 202 6.22 3.28 -14.65
C PHE A 202 7.47 2.40 -14.80
#